data_AF-A0A3P3Q4Y2-F1
#
_entry.id   AF-A0A3P3Q4Y2-F1
#
_cell.length_a   1.000
_cell.length_b   1.000
_cell.length_c   1.000
_cell.angle_alpha   90.00
_cell.angle_beta   90.00
_cell.angle_gamma   90.00
#
_symmetry.space_group_name_H-M   'P 1'
#
loop_
_entity.id
_entity.type
_entity.pdbx_description
1 polymer ?
#
loop_
_entity_poly.entity_id
_entity_poly.type
_entity_poly.pdbx_seq_one_letter_code
_entity_poly.pdbx_strand_id
1 'polypeptide(L)'
;MKKELIAVAMAMVLTGCGGAAASNESTTDTTVTSSEATSEAATTEATNKKEEMKKEYSLDDPMRVNDDTTGKWKLNRMTSATNPIDFAFDYYKNFMQPDEIHFIINFSTKTTTCIQNTAGMLYVRVMEHIDKEEVSAKTLGKGTLLQEKYFNAETGEPYEASASSDVAPVSSDELVAKVNEILPDHMTPGAELKSVTMNDKNLSIAVDLTHVNDNSKIQLPIDAIAETSVSDITDPILDLGDEYFNAWDTITLDFGEYGHATFSKSDVAANAAGKYFSYDGDILQK
;
A
#
# COMPACT_ATOMS: atom_id res chain seq x y z
N MET A 1 -34.89 5.88 12.39
CA MET A 1 -35.12 6.69 11.17
C MET A 1 -33.93 6.43 10.26
N LYS A 2 -33.94 5.30 9.55
CA LYS A 2 -34.12 5.17 8.08
C LYS A 2 -33.16 6.06 7.27
N LYS A 3 -32.04 5.44 6.86
CA LYS A 3 -31.17 5.86 5.75
C LYS A 3 -31.87 5.41 4.46
N GLU A 4 -32.11 6.31 3.52
CA GLU A 4 -32.60 5.96 2.19
C GLU A 4 -31.44 6.17 1.19
N LEU A 5 -31.14 5.09 0.45
CA LEU A 5 -30.18 5.04 -0.65
C LEU A 5 -30.70 5.83 -1.85
N ILE A 6 -29.81 6.55 -2.55
CA ILE A 6 -30.09 7.05 -3.90
C ILE A 6 -29.49 6.06 -4.90
N ALA A 7 -30.38 5.34 -5.58
CA ALA A 7 -30.07 4.50 -6.73
C ALA A 7 -29.93 5.37 -7.99
N VAL A 8 -28.84 5.20 -8.74
CA VAL A 8 -28.67 5.78 -10.08
C VAL A 8 -29.04 4.72 -11.11
N ALA A 9 -30.13 4.95 -11.82
CA ALA A 9 -30.59 4.11 -12.92
C ALA A 9 -29.89 4.51 -14.23
N MET A 10 -29.05 3.62 -14.77
CA MET A 10 -28.61 3.69 -16.17
C MET A 10 -29.67 3.05 -17.06
N ALA A 11 -30.38 3.88 -17.82
CA ALA A 11 -31.28 3.41 -18.87
C ALA A 11 -30.49 3.22 -20.18
N MET A 12 -30.19 1.97 -20.53
CA MET A 12 -29.87 1.57 -21.90
C MET A 12 -31.17 1.54 -22.72
N VAL A 13 -31.28 2.37 -23.75
CA VAL A 13 -32.31 2.22 -24.78
C VAL A 13 -31.62 1.75 -26.05
N LEU A 14 -31.72 0.44 -26.33
CA LEU A 14 -31.57 -0.12 -27.66
C LEU A 14 -32.97 -0.36 -28.21
N THR A 15 -33.34 0.33 -29.28
CA THR A 15 -34.41 -0.14 -30.18
C THR A 15 -34.14 0.41 -31.57
N GLY A 16 -33.85 -0.50 -32.50
CA GLY A 16 -33.77 -0.21 -33.91
C GLY A 16 -35.15 -0.32 -34.58
N CYS A 17 -35.36 0.46 -35.64
CA CYS A 17 -36.05 0.04 -36.86
C CYS A 17 -35.84 1.10 -37.95
N GLY A 18 -35.66 0.67 -39.20
CA GLY A 18 -35.23 1.50 -40.32
C GLY A 18 -36.35 2.14 -41.17
N GLY A 19 -35.93 2.73 -42.30
CA GLY A 19 -36.76 2.94 -43.50
C GLY A 19 -37.15 4.37 -43.89
N ALA A 20 -36.38 4.95 -44.82
CA ALA A 20 -36.74 5.81 -45.96
C ALA A 20 -37.53 7.15 -45.82
N ALA A 21 -36.84 8.21 -46.28
CA ALA A 21 -37.25 9.32 -47.17
C ALA A 21 -38.25 10.43 -46.71
N ALA A 22 -37.72 11.67 -46.76
CA ALA A 22 -38.27 12.91 -47.37
C ALA A 22 -38.18 14.17 -46.47
N SER A 23 -37.59 15.20 -47.08
CA SER A 23 -37.46 16.63 -46.75
C SER A 23 -38.43 17.28 -45.75
N ASN A 24 -37.93 18.13 -44.84
CA ASN A 24 -38.09 19.58 -44.93
C ASN A 24 -37.19 20.34 -43.93
N GLU A 25 -36.76 21.53 -44.33
CA GLU A 25 -35.91 22.51 -43.64
C GLU A 25 -36.64 23.18 -42.46
N SER A 26 -35.95 23.41 -41.33
CA SER A 26 -36.09 24.64 -40.53
C SER A 26 -34.99 24.74 -39.47
N THR A 27 -34.23 25.81 -39.57
CA THR A 27 -33.20 26.33 -38.66
C THR A 27 -33.76 26.60 -37.27
N THR A 28 -33.04 26.20 -36.22
CA THR A 28 -33.13 26.86 -34.90
C THR A 28 -31.78 26.77 -34.19
N ASP A 29 -31.27 27.94 -33.81
CA ASP A 29 -30.12 28.16 -32.94
C ASP A 29 -30.21 27.34 -31.64
N THR A 30 -29.14 26.64 -31.29
CA THR A 30 -28.90 26.15 -29.94
C THR A 30 -27.72 26.91 -29.35
N THR A 31 -28.06 27.87 -28.50
CA THR A 31 -27.17 28.53 -27.54
C THR A 31 -26.50 27.50 -26.64
N VAL A 32 -25.18 27.50 -26.63
CA VAL A 32 -24.32 26.85 -25.64
C VAL A 32 -24.59 27.49 -24.28
N THR A 33 -24.93 26.72 -23.25
CA THR A 33 -24.92 27.20 -21.86
C THR A 33 -23.97 26.35 -21.03
N SER A 34 -23.06 27.08 -20.40
CA SER A 34 -21.85 26.72 -19.67
C SER A 34 -22.09 25.89 -18.41
N SER A 35 -21.18 24.97 -18.13
CA SER A 35 -21.08 24.14 -16.92
C SER A 35 -20.06 24.71 -15.92
N GLU A 36 -20.21 25.97 -15.52
CA GLU A 36 -19.15 26.72 -14.81
C GLU A 36 -19.25 26.66 -13.27
N ALA A 37 -20.38 26.25 -12.70
CA ALA A 37 -20.64 26.43 -11.28
C ALA A 37 -19.95 25.42 -10.32
N THR A 38 -19.33 24.34 -10.82
CA THR A 38 -18.73 23.28 -9.98
C THR A 38 -17.21 23.42 -9.81
N SER A 39 -16.52 24.16 -10.69
CA SER A 39 -15.05 24.27 -10.68
C SER A 39 -14.51 25.34 -9.72
N GLU A 40 -15.28 26.40 -9.47
CA GLU A 40 -14.78 27.59 -8.75
C GLU A 40 -14.80 27.40 -7.21
N ALA A 41 -15.79 26.66 -6.70
CA ALA A 41 -15.92 26.33 -5.29
C ALA A 41 -14.81 25.38 -4.81
N ALA A 42 -14.54 24.31 -5.56
CA ALA A 42 -13.48 23.35 -5.24
C ALA A 42 -12.07 23.99 -5.29
N THR A 43 -11.86 24.92 -6.24
CA THR A 43 -10.58 25.65 -6.36
C THR A 43 -10.37 26.62 -5.19
N THR A 44 -11.43 27.30 -4.74
CA THR A 44 -11.37 28.23 -3.60
C THR A 44 -11.12 27.48 -2.27
N GLU A 45 -11.78 26.34 -2.08
CA GLU A 45 -11.62 25.49 -0.89
C GLU A 45 -10.20 24.91 -0.78
N ALA A 46 -9.66 24.37 -1.87
CA ALA A 46 -8.27 23.86 -1.92
C ALA A 46 -7.24 24.98 -1.68
N THR A 47 -7.47 26.17 -2.24
CA THR A 47 -6.57 27.33 -2.03
C THR A 47 -6.58 27.77 -0.56
N ASN A 48 -7.74 27.78 0.09
CA ASN A 48 -7.85 28.12 1.51
C ASN A 48 -7.14 27.10 2.41
N LYS A 49 -7.38 25.80 2.18
CA LYS A 49 -6.75 24.73 2.96
C LYS A 49 -5.22 24.73 2.82
N LYS A 50 -4.70 24.98 1.61
CA LYS A 50 -3.25 25.11 1.37
C LYS A 50 -2.62 26.22 2.24
N GLU A 51 -3.24 27.39 2.28
CA GLU A 51 -2.73 28.53 3.07
C GLU A 51 -2.92 28.36 4.58
N GLU A 52 -3.95 27.64 5.02
CA GLU A 52 -4.13 27.21 6.41
C GLU A 52 -2.99 26.28 6.86
N MET A 53 -2.70 25.25 6.07
CA MET A 53 -1.60 24.31 6.36
C MET A 53 -0.23 24.99 6.42
N LYS A 54 0.04 25.96 5.52
CA LYS A 54 1.26 26.76 5.56
C LYS A 54 1.45 27.48 6.88
N LYS A 55 0.37 28.04 7.44
CA LYS A 55 0.39 28.72 8.74
C LYS A 55 0.50 27.73 9.89
N GLU A 56 -0.32 26.67 9.89
CA GLU A 56 -0.38 25.68 10.97
C GLU A 56 0.95 24.95 11.16
N TYR A 57 1.57 24.52 10.06
CA TYR A 57 2.78 23.71 10.10
C TYR A 57 4.06 24.51 9.81
N SER A 58 3.95 25.82 9.59
CA SER A 58 5.07 26.67 9.14
C SER A 58 5.74 26.09 7.88
N LEU A 59 4.92 25.70 6.90
CA LEU A 59 5.39 25.16 5.63
C LEU A 59 5.67 26.28 4.62
N ASP A 60 6.72 26.07 3.83
CA ASP A 60 7.00 26.86 2.64
C ASP A 60 6.18 26.36 1.42
N ASP A 61 6.38 26.98 0.26
CA ASP A 61 5.90 26.43 -1.01
C ASP A 61 6.87 25.37 -1.56
N PRO A 62 6.37 24.26 -2.13
CA PRO A 62 7.21 23.25 -2.75
C PRO A 62 8.08 23.83 -3.87
N MET A 63 9.38 23.59 -3.79
CA MET A 63 10.38 24.06 -4.75
C MET A 63 11.02 22.90 -5.52
N ARG A 64 11.65 23.21 -6.66
CA ARG A 64 12.37 22.19 -7.45
C ARG A 64 13.60 21.70 -6.70
N VAL A 65 13.93 20.43 -6.88
CA VAL A 65 15.17 19.83 -6.38
C VAL A 65 16.27 19.96 -7.44
N ASN A 66 17.46 20.41 -7.04
CA ASN A 66 18.62 20.47 -7.95
C ASN A 66 19.08 19.06 -8.33
N ASP A 67 19.65 18.90 -9.52
CA ASP A 67 20.11 17.62 -10.07
C ASP A 67 19.02 16.53 -10.22
N ASP A 68 17.74 16.84 -10.00
CA ASP A 68 16.63 15.94 -10.34
C ASP A 68 16.48 15.86 -11.86
N THR A 69 16.76 14.70 -12.43
CA THR A 69 16.65 14.43 -13.86
C THR A 69 15.22 14.09 -14.30
N THR A 70 14.33 13.77 -13.36
CA THR A 70 12.92 13.42 -13.64
C THR A 70 12.04 14.66 -13.76
N GLY A 71 12.40 15.75 -13.08
CA GLY A 71 11.60 16.96 -12.96
C GLY A 71 10.39 16.83 -12.04
N LYS A 72 10.20 15.65 -11.42
CA LYS A 72 9.04 15.27 -10.60
C LYS A 72 9.31 15.49 -9.11
N TRP A 73 10.54 15.76 -8.70
CA TRP A 73 10.88 15.90 -7.30
C TRP A 73 10.66 17.35 -6.83
N LYS A 74 9.94 17.48 -5.72
CA LYS A 74 9.78 18.75 -5.00
C LYS A 74 10.33 18.65 -3.59
N LEU A 75 10.85 19.76 -3.10
CA LEU A 75 11.28 19.94 -1.73
C LEU A 75 10.40 20.99 -1.06
N ASN A 76 9.96 20.72 0.15
CA ASN A 76 9.36 21.69 1.05
C ASN A 76 10.12 21.69 2.38
N ARG A 77 9.96 22.75 3.15
CA ARG A 77 10.64 22.99 4.42
C ARG A 77 9.62 23.40 5.46
N MET A 78 9.88 23.00 6.69
CA MET A 78 9.04 23.40 7.83
C MET A 78 9.82 23.47 9.13
N THR A 79 9.19 24.11 10.12
CA THR A 79 9.73 24.26 11.49
C THR A 79 8.69 23.97 12.58
N SER A 80 7.55 23.35 12.27
CA SER A 80 6.61 22.88 13.30
C SER A 80 7.12 21.60 13.99
N ALA A 81 6.68 21.35 15.22
CA ALA A 81 6.98 20.10 15.94
C ALA A 81 6.17 18.89 15.42
N THR A 82 5.11 19.12 14.64
CA THR A 82 4.28 18.05 14.06
C THR A 82 5.04 17.28 12.99
N ASN A 83 4.93 15.95 12.99
CA ASN A 83 5.56 15.11 11.99
C ASN A 83 4.73 15.14 10.68
N PRO A 84 5.35 15.37 9.51
CA PRO A 84 4.61 15.37 8.24
C PRO A 84 3.83 14.10 7.92
N ILE A 85 4.18 12.97 8.52
CA ILE A 85 3.41 11.74 8.36
C ILE A 85 1.97 11.87 8.88
N ASP A 86 1.74 12.72 9.90
CA ASP A 86 0.43 12.90 10.54
C ASP A 86 -0.55 13.70 9.66
N PHE A 87 -0.04 14.48 8.71
CA PHE A 87 -0.83 15.29 7.77
C PHE A 87 -0.51 14.98 6.31
N ALA A 88 0.11 13.83 6.02
CA ALA A 88 0.61 13.48 4.70
C ALA A 88 -0.49 13.43 3.63
N PHE A 89 -1.69 12.97 3.99
CA PHE A 89 -2.84 12.92 3.08
C PHE A 89 -3.34 14.32 2.70
N ASP A 90 -3.53 15.20 3.69
CA ASP A 90 -3.89 16.61 3.46
C ASP A 90 -2.82 17.31 2.60
N TYR A 91 -1.54 17.05 2.88
CA TYR A 91 -0.44 17.59 2.09
C TYR A 91 -0.49 17.09 0.64
N TYR A 92 -0.68 15.79 0.45
CA TYR A 92 -0.80 15.17 -0.87
C TYR A 92 -1.91 15.84 -1.70
N LYS A 93 -3.12 16.01 -1.14
CA LYS A 93 -4.25 16.61 -1.87
C LYS A 93 -4.04 18.08 -2.26
N ASN A 94 -3.30 18.85 -1.45
CA ASN A 94 -3.24 20.31 -1.60
C ASN A 94 -1.93 20.82 -2.25
N PHE A 95 -0.87 20.02 -2.23
CA PHE A 95 0.45 20.45 -2.70
C PHE A 95 1.02 19.62 -3.84
N MET A 96 0.57 18.36 -4.03
CA MET A 96 1.17 17.44 -4.99
C MET A 96 0.35 17.34 -6.28
N GLN A 97 1.04 17.26 -7.40
CA GLN A 97 0.49 16.84 -8.69
C GLN A 97 0.71 15.33 -8.89
N PRO A 98 -0.01 14.71 -9.85
CA PRO A 98 0.24 13.32 -10.23
C PRO A 98 1.71 13.07 -10.56
N ASP A 99 2.22 11.91 -10.12
CA ASP A 99 3.62 11.47 -10.25
C ASP A 99 4.69 12.32 -9.53
N GLU A 100 4.32 13.36 -8.79
CA GLU A 100 5.31 14.10 -8.02
C GLU A 100 5.78 13.31 -6.79
N ILE A 101 7.04 13.49 -6.44
CA ILE A 101 7.64 12.97 -5.21
C ILE A 101 8.03 14.19 -4.37
N HIS A 102 7.44 14.31 -3.18
CA HIS A 102 7.69 15.45 -2.30
C HIS A 102 8.54 15.03 -1.12
N PHE A 103 9.58 15.82 -0.86
CA PHE A 103 10.37 15.75 0.35
C PHE A 103 10.02 16.94 1.23
N ILE A 104 9.84 16.72 2.53
CA ILE A 104 9.58 17.76 3.52
C ILE A 104 10.68 17.68 4.57
N ILE A 105 11.53 18.69 4.63
CA ILE A 105 12.56 18.78 5.67
C ILE A 105 11.98 19.53 6.86
N ASN A 106 11.93 18.86 8.00
CA ASN A 106 11.53 19.46 9.26
C ASN A 106 12.77 19.76 10.12
N PHE A 107 13.15 21.04 10.17
CA PHE A 107 14.33 21.47 10.91
C PHE A 107 14.16 21.41 12.43
N SER A 108 12.92 21.32 12.93
CA SER A 108 12.61 21.23 14.36
C SER A 108 12.75 19.82 14.89
N THR A 109 12.28 18.82 14.13
CA THR A 109 12.41 17.40 14.50
C THR A 109 13.69 16.74 13.97
N LYS A 110 14.44 17.43 13.08
CA LYS A 110 15.61 16.89 12.39
C LYS A 110 15.28 15.63 11.58
N THR A 111 14.16 15.70 10.86
CA THR A 111 13.72 14.61 9.99
C THR A 111 13.43 15.10 8.58
N THR A 112 13.48 14.16 7.64
CA THR A 112 13.07 14.35 6.25
C THR A 112 11.97 13.35 5.93
N THR A 113 10.81 13.85 5.51
CA THR A 113 9.68 13.01 5.11
C THR A 113 9.58 12.95 3.60
N CYS A 114 9.56 11.76 3.01
CA CYS A 114 9.27 11.52 1.60
C CYS A 114 7.83 11.07 1.44
N ILE A 115 7.07 11.73 0.57
CA ILE A 115 5.68 11.42 0.23
C ILE A 115 5.64 11.15 -1.28
N GLN A 116 5.14 9.99 -1.67
CA GLN A 116 4.93 9.63 -3.07
C GLN A 116 3.63 8.83 -3.22
N ASN A 117 2.93 9.02 -4.33
CA ASN A 117 1.80 8.17 -4.70
C ASN A 117 2.22 7.21 -5.82
N THR A 118 2.09 5.92 -5.57
CA THR A 118 2.24 4.88 -6.58
C THR A 118 0.94 4.07 -6.65
N ALA A 119 0.29 4.06 -7.81
CA ALA A 119 -0.90 3.24 -8.06
C ALA A 119 -2.05 3.40 -7.03
N GLY A 120 -2.28 4.62 -6.52
CA GLY A 120 -3.34 4.87 -5.53
C GLY A 120 -2.92 4.62 -4.09
N MET A 121 -1.64 4.32 -3.86
CA MET A 121 -1.05 4.13 -2.54
C MET A 121 -0.09 5.28 -2.22
N LEU A 122 -0.41 6.04 -1.19
CA LEU A 122 0.46 7.06 -0.65
C LEU A 122 1.49 6.39 0.27
N TYR A 123 2.74 6.30 -0.20
CA TYR A 123 3.86 5.80 0.58
C TYR A 123 4.58 6.97 1.23
N VAL A 124 4.64 6.93 2.56
CA VAL A 124 5.24 7.98 3.38
C VAL A 124 6.37 7.39 4.21
N ARG A 125 7.58 7.94 4.05
CA ARG A 125 8.76 7.55 4.83
C ARG A 125 9.28 8.75 5.60
N VAL A 126 9.62 8.54 6.87
CA VAL A 126 10.31 9.51 7.72
C VAL A 126 11.72 9.00 7.94
N MET A 127 12.71 9.81 7.60
CA MET A 127 14.13 9.51 7.75
C MET A 127 14.80 10.55 8.65
N GLU A 128 15.94 10.21 9.22
CA GLU A 128 16.83 11.20 9.83
C GLU A 128 17.20 12.27 8.80
N HIS A 129 17.21 13.54 9.21
CA HIS A 129 17.73 14.60 8.35
C HIS A 129 19.26 14.53 8.32
N ILE A 130 19.83 14.54 7.13
CA ILE A 130 21.29 14.70 6.94
C ILE A 130 21.57 16.16 6.60
N ASP A 131 22.50 16.78 7.34
CA ASP A 131 22.93 18.15 7.10
C ASP A 131 23.27 18.38 5.61
N LYS A 132 22.61 19.38 5.01
CA LYS A 132 22.77 19.80 3.61
C LYS A 132 22.25 18.81 2.56
N GLU A 133 21.43 17.83 2.94
CA GLU A 133 20.86 16.90 1.96
C GLU A 133 19.95 17.59 0.92
N GLU A 134 19.35 18.74 1.28
CA GLU A 134 18.48 19.54 0.43
C GLU A 134 19.14 20.15 -0.80
N VAL A 135 20.47 20.09 -0.87
CA VAL A 135 21.24 20.76 -1.92
C VAL A 135 21.09 20.07 -3.28
N SER A 136 20.83 18.76 -3.30
CA SER A 136 20.78 17.93 -4.52
C SER A 136 19.90 16.69 -4.35
N ALA A 137 19.25 16.26 -5.44
CA ALA A 137 18.56 14.97 -5.52
C ALA A 137 19.50 13.79 -5.26
N LYS A 138 20.82 13.97 -5.43
CA LYS A 138 21.82 12.94 -5.12
C LYS A 138 22.04 12.72 -3.63
N THR A 139 21.61 13.65 -2.78
CA THR A 139 21.83 13.61 -1.33
C THR A 139 20.53 13.52 -0.54
N LEU A 140 19.44 14.06 -1.08
CA LEU A 140 18.14 14.15 -0.44
C LEU A 140 17.55 12.77 -0.09
N GLY A 141 17.08 12.62 1.15
CA GLY A 141 16.38 11.42 1.62
C GLY A 141 17.29 10.22 1.84
N LYS A 142 18.56 10.45 2.21
CA LYS A 142 19.55 9.38 2.44
C LYS A 142 19.78 9.03 3.92
N GLY A 143 19.05 9.67 4.82
CA GLY A 143 19.09 9.35 6.24
C GLY A 143 18.56 7.96 6.56
N THR A 144 18.83 7.51 7.78
CA THR A 144 18.30 6.26 8.32
C THR A 144 16.77 6.33 8.34
N LEU A 145 16.09 5.26 7.89
CA LEU A 145 14.64 5.16 8.00
C LEU A 145 14.23 5.07 9.48
N LEU A 146 13.32 5.95 9.90
CA LEU A 146 12.79 6.01 11.26
C LEU A 146 11.38 5.43 11.34
N GLN A 147 10.58 5.68 10.32
CA GLN A 147 9.19 5.25 10.25
C GLN A 147 8.75 5.21 8.79
N GLU A 148 7.86 4.28 8.46
CA GLU A 148 7.12 4.31 7.22
C GLU A 148 5.65 3.96 7.45
N LYS A 149 4.79 4.48 6.58
CA LYS A 149 3.37 4.15 6.56
C LYS A 149 2.83 4.24 5.14
N TYR A 150 1.88 3.37 4.85
CA TYR A 150 1.11 3.39 3.62
C TYR A 150 -0.28 3.90 3.92
N PHE A 151 -0.81 4.76 3.06
CA PHE A 151 -2.19 5.24 3.12
C PHE A 151 -2.88 5.02 1.78
N ASN A 152 -4.19 4.82 1.82
CA ASN A 152 -5.02 4.87 0.64
C ASN A 152 -5.06 6.32 0.12
N ALA A 153 -4.67 6.55 -1.13
CA ALA A 153 -4.55 7.91 -1.69
C ALA A 153 -5.92 8.57 -2.00
N GLU A 154 -7.01 7.81 -1.92
CA GLU A 154 -8.38 8.31 -2.07
C GLU A 154 -8.98 8.71 -0.72
N THR A 155 -8.88 7.84 0.29
CA THR A 155 -9.54 8.03 1.60
C THR A 155 -8.62 8.64 2.66
N GLY A 156 -7.31 8.50 2.52
CA GLY A 156 -6.33 8.89 3.54
C GLY A 156 -6.23 7.91 4.71
N GLU A 157 -6.97 6.81 4.66
CA GLU A 157 -6.91 5.79 5.70
C GLU A 157 -5.59 5.01 5.61
N PRO A 158 -4.94 4.75 6.75
CA PRO A 158 -3.74 3.94 6.78
C PRO A 158 -4.03 2.48 6.47
N TYR A 159 -3.08 1.81 5.81
CA TYR A 159 -3.03 0.35 5.81
C TYR A 159 -2.46 -0.12 7.15
N GLU A 160 -3.25 -0.90 7.88
CA GLU A 160 -2.90 -1.36 9.22
C GLU A 160 -2.35 -2.80 9.17
N ALA A 161 -1.17 -2.98 9.75
CA ALA A 161 -0.53 -4.29 9.90
C ALA A 161 -1.09 -5.11 11.07
N SER A 162 -1.88 -4.46 11.94
CA SER A 162 -2.54 -5.12 13.07
C SER A 162 -3.98 -5.50 12.73
N ALA A 163 -4.47 -6.53 13.41
CA ALA A 163 -5.89 -6.87 13.41
C ALA A 163 -6.64 -6.08 14.49
N SER A 164 -7.94 -5.90 14.29
CA SER A 164 -8.81 -5.36 15.34
C SER A 164 -8.78 -6.24 16.58
N SER A 165 -8.55 -5.62 17.75
CA SER A 165 -8.60 -6.30 19.04
C SER A 165 -10.01 -6.73 19.45
N ASP A 166 -11.04 -6.19 18.78
CA ASP A 166 -12.44 -6.50 19.08
C ASP A 166 -12.91 -7.80 18.42
N VAL A 167 -12.10 -8.37 17.53
CA VAL A 167 -12.39 -9.64 16.84
C VAL A 167 -11.77 -10.80 17.61
N ALA A 168 -12.61 -11.71 18.11
CA ALA A 168 -12.14 -12.89 18.83
C ALA A 168 -11.39 -13.85 17.88
N PRO A 169 -10.29 -14.48 18.33
CA PRO A 169 -9.55 -15.43 17.51
C PRO A 169 -10.36 -16.71 17.25
N VAL A 170 -10.18 -17.30 16.07
CA VAL A 170 -10.64 -18.68 15.80
C VAL A 170 -9.89 -19.69 16.67
N SER A 171 -10.41 -20.91 16.77
CA SER A 171 -9.72 -22.00 17.47
C SER A 171 -8.46 -22.46 16.70
N SER A 172 -7.51 -23.07 17.41
CA SER A 172 -6.30 -23.66 16.80
C SER A 172 -6.63 -24.66 15.70
N ASP A 173 -7.61 -25.53 15.93
CA ASP A 173 -8.01 -26.56 14.96
C ASP A 173 -8.63 -25.94 13.71
N GLU A 174 -9.39 -24.85 13.87
CA GLU A 174 -10.00 -24.12 12.77
C GLU A 174 -8.95 -23.38 11.92
N LEU A 175 -7.97 -22.72 12.56
CA LEU A 175 -6.85 -22.11 11.85
C LEU A 175 -6.06 -23.17 11.06
N VAL A 176 -5.68 -24.28 11.70
CA VAL A 176 -4.93 -25.36 11.06
C VAL A 176 -5.72 -25.95 9.90
N ALA A 177 -7.03 -26.18 10.06
CA ALA A 177 -7.88 -26.68 8.98
C ALA A 177 -7.92 -25.69 7.79
N LYS A 178 -8.06 -24.39 8.07
CA LYS A 178 -8.12 -23.37 7.03
C LYS A 178 -6.79 -23.22 6.27
N VAL A 179 -5.67 -23.28 6.97
CA VAL A 179 -4.34 -23.22 6.36
C VAL A 179 -4.09 -24.45 5.48
N ASN A 180 -4.47 -25.66 5.94
CA ASN A 180 -4.39 -26.87 5.09
C ASN A 180 -5.29 -26.79 3.85
N GLU A 181 -6.42 -26.08 3.92
CA GLU A 181 -7.34 -25.88 2.79
C GLU A 181 -6.72 -24.96 1.73
N ILE A 182 -6.14 -23.82 2.13
CA ILE A 182 -5.67 -22.80 1.18
C ILE A 182 -4.28 -23.10 0.61
N LEU A 183 -3.34 -23.56 1.43
CA LEU A 183 -1.93 -23.57 1.05
C LEU A 183 -1.61 -24.38 -0.22
N PRO A 184 -2.24 -25.54 -0.50
CA PRO A 184 -1.95 -26.31 -1.72
C PRO A 184 -2.06 -25.50 -3.03
N ASP A 185 -2.92 -24.48 -3.08
CA ASP A 185 -3.09 -23.62 -4.27
C ASP A 185 -2.06 -22.47 -4.34
N HIS A 186 -1.28 -22.28 -3.28
CA HIS A 186 -0.29 -21.21 -3.13
C HIS A 186 1.15 -21.73 -3.01
N MET A 187 1.38 -23.05 -3.09
CA MET A 187 2.73 -23.62 -3.03
C MET A 187 3.52 -23.36 -4.32
N THR A 188 4.82 -23.13 -4.16
CA THR A 188 5.79 -23.18 -5.26
C THR A 188 5.65 -24.49 -6.04
N PRO A 189 5.69 -24.48 -7.39
CA PRO A 189 5.60 -25.71 -8.17
C PRO A 189 6.61 -26.79 -7.74
N GLY A 190 6.11 -27.98 -7.42
CA GLY A 190 6.91 -29.11 -6.92
C GLY A 190 7.25 -29.07 -5.42
N ALA A 191 6.85 -28.02 -4.70
CA ALA A 191 6.83 -28.01 -3.24
C ALA A 191 5.55 -28.69 -2.73
N GLU A 192 5.66 -29.43 -1.63
CA GLU A 192 4.54 -30.14 -1.03
C GLU A 192 4.35 -29.76 0.43
N LEU A 193 3.10 -29.53 0.84
CA LEU A 193 2.79 -29.28 2.24
C LEU A 193 2.89 -30.60 3.03
N LYS A 194 3.82 -30.68 4.00
CA LYS A 194 3.99 -31.87 4.84
C LYS A 194 3.07 -31.85 6.06
N SER A 195 3.04 -30.73 6.76
CA SER A 195 2.21 -30.58 7.94
C SER A 195 1.96 -29.13 8.28
N VAL A 196 0.83 -28.91 8.94
CA VAL A 196 0.48 -27.66 9.60
C VAL A 196 0.09 -28.00 11.03
N THR A 197 0.75 -27.38 11.99
CA THR A 197 0.51 -27.63 13.42
C THR A 197 0.48 -26.33 14.21
N MET A 198 -0.24 -26.33 15.32
CA MET A 198 -0.31 -25.21 16.24
C MET A 198 0.24 -25.64 17.60
N ASN A 199 1.33 -25.01 18.03
CA ASN A 199 1.94 -25.26 19.35
C ASN A 199 2.20 -23.93 20.05
N ASP A 200 1.62 -23.69 21.23
CA ASP A 200 1.82 -22.44 22.00
C ASP A 200 1.64 -21.16 21.15
N LYS A 201 0.61 -21.15 20.29
CA LYS A 201 0.32 -20.08 19.30
C LYS A 201 1.41 -19.84 18.24
N ASN A 202 2.35 -20.76 18.08
CA ASN A 202 3.21 -20.86 16.91
C ASN A 202 2.56 -21.74 15.84
N LEU A 203 2.23 -21.14 14.69
CA LEU A 203 1.74 -21.85 13.51
C LEU A 203 2.95 -22.38 12.74
N SER A 204 3.24 -23.66 12.94
CA SER A 204 4.38 -24.33 12.31
C SER A 204 3.94 -25.07 11.05
N ILE A 205 4.57 -24.73 9.93
CA ILE A 205 4.27 -25.24 8.60
C ILE A 205 5.54 -25.92 8.07
N ALA A 206 5.48 -27.21 7.80
CA ALA A 206 6.59 -27.96 7.22
C ALA A 206 6.34 -28.17 5.73
N VAL A 207 7.38 -27.94 4.92
CA VAL A 207 7.31 -27.99 3.46
C VAL A 207 8.37 -28.95 2.92
N ASP A 208 7.96 -29.82 2.01
CA ASP A 208 8.87 -30.63 1.20
C ASP A 208 9.28 -29.86 -0.05
N LEU A 209 10.58 -29.80 -0.32
CA LEU A 209 11.12 -29.22 -1.55
C LEU A 209 11.85 -30.25 -2.42
N THR A 210 11.73 -31.54 -2.13
CA THR A 210 12.46 -32.60 -2.86
C THR A 210 12.16 -32.64 -4.36
N HIS A 211 10.98 -32.19 -4.78
CA HIS A 211 10.49 -32.28 -6.15
C HIS A 211 10.44 -30.94 -6.90
N VAL A 212 10.88 -29.83 -6.31
CA VAL A 212 10.79 -28.46 -6.91
C VAL A 212 11.58 -28.30 -8.21
N ASN A 213 12.61 -29.12 -8.39
CA ASN A 213 13.48 -29.11 -9.55
C ASN A 213 13.15 -30.24 -10.54
N ASP A 214 12.15 -31.06 -10.25
CA ASP A 214 11.75 -32.15 -11.13
C ASP A 214 11.19 -31.55 -12.42
N ASN A 215 11.71 -32.04 -13.56
CA ASN A 215 11.32 -31.60 -14.90
C ASN A 215 11.68 -30.13 -15.24
N SER A 216 12.43 -29.44 -14.38
CA SER A 216 12.93 -28.09 -14.63
C SER A 216 14.17 -28.11 -15.53
N LYS A 217 14.16 -27.31 -16.60
CA LYS A 217 15.31 -27.14 -17.51
C LYS A 217 16.49 -26.41 -16.86
N ILE A 218 16.20 -25.62 -15.83
CA ILE A 218 17.16 -24.88 -15.03
C ILE A 218 17.01 -25.39 -13.60
N GLN A 219 18.12 -25.82 -13.01
CA GLN A 219 18.18 -26.29 -11.63
C GLN A 219 18.54 -25.10 -10.75
N LEU A 220 17.63 -24.69 -9.87
CA LEU A 220 17.88 -23.61 -8.92
C LEU A 220 18.36 -24.19 -7.58
N PRO A 221 19.22 -23.47 -6.83
CA PRO A 221 19.54 -23.82 -5.46
C PRO A 221 18.26 -23.94 -4.61
N ILE A 222 18.09 -25.05 -3.88
CA ILE A 222 16.83 -25.33 -3.17
C ILE A 222 16.64 -24.38 -1.98
N ASP A 223 17.72 -23.93 -1.35
CA ASP A 223 17.72 -22.86 -0.34
C ASP A 223 17.19 -21.54 -0.92
N ALA A 224 17.56 -21.19 -2.15
CA ALA A 224 16.99 -20.02 -2.82
C ALA A 224 15.50 -20.20 -3.15
N ILE A 225 15.06 -21.42 -3.50
CA ILE A 225 13.64 -21.71 -3.71
C ILE A 225 12.86 -21.60 -2.38
N ALA A 226 13.42 -22.16 -1.30
CA ALA A 226 12.85 -22.09 0.05
C ALA A 226 12.64 -20.63 0.47
N GLU A 227 13.65 -19.79 0.30
CA GLU A 227 13.61 -18.36 0.58
C GLU A 227 12.46 -17.67 -0.18
N THR A 228 12.38 -17.90 -1.50
CA THR A 228 11.31 -17.30 -2.33
C THR A 228 9.92 -17.84 -2.01
N SER A 229 9.80 -19.04 -1.45
CA SER A 229 8.51 -19.67 -1.11
C SER A 229 7.88 -19.06 0.15
N VAL A 230 8.64 -18.27 0.92
CA VAL A 230 8.18 -17.74 2.22
C VAL A 230 6.96 -16.83 2.05
N SER A 231 7.00 -15.85 1.14
CA SER A 231 5.85 -14.96 0.88
C SER A 231 4.69 -15.71 0.24
N ASP A 232 4.98 -16.64 -0.69
CA ASP A 232 3.95 -17.45 -1.36
C ASP A 232 3.10 -18.23 -0.35
N ILE A 233 3.71 -18.70 0.75
CA ILE A 233 3.03 -19.43 1.82
C ILE A 233 2.38 -18.49 2.84
N THR A 234 3.05 -17.40 3.22
CA THR A 234 2.60 -16.58 4.36
C THR A 234 1.56 -15.54 3.99
N ASP A 235 1.66 -14.90 2.82
CA ASP A 235 0.73 -13.84 2.41
C ASP A 235 -0.75 -14.32 2.38
N PRO A 236 -1.08 -15.50 1.82
CA PRO A 236 -2.46 -16.01 1.84
C PRO A 236 -3.00 -16.26 3.26
N ILE A 237 -2.13 -16.57 4.22
CA ILE A 237 -2.52 -16.76 5.63
C ILE A 237 -2.84 -15.41 6.28
N LEU A 238 -2.05 -14.38 5.97
CA LEU A 238 -2.25 -13.02 6.48
C LEU A 238 -3.54 -12.38 5.93
N ASP A 239 -4.01 -12.84 4.77
CA ASP A 239 -5.24 -12.38 4.12
C ASP A 239 -6.53 -13.07 4.61
N LEU A 240 -6.43 -14.06 5.51
CA LEU A 240 -7.61 -14.80 6.00
C LEU A 240 -8.59 -13.96 6.84
N GLY A 241 -8.17 -12.80 7.33
CA GLY A 241 -8.98 -11.91 8.16
C GLY A 241 -8.51 -11.82 9.61
N ASP A 242 -9.12 -10.91 10.36
CA ASP A 242 -8.68 -10.55 11.71
C ASP A 242 -8.87 -11.69 12.73
N GLU A 243 -9.90 -12.51 12.57
CA GLU A 243 -10.17 -13.68 13.42
C GLU A 243 -9.07 -14.75 13.31
N TYR A 244 -8.48 -14.91 12.12
CA TYR A 244 -7.36 -15.82 11.89
C TYR A 244 -6.03 -15.18 12.30
N PHE A 245 -5.84 -13.90 11.99
CA PHE A 245 -4.67 -13.13 12.42
C PHE A 245 -4.53 -13.12 13.96
N ASN A 246 -5.63 -13.04 14.69
CA ASN A 246 -5.62 -13.04 16.14
C ASN A 246 -5.31 -14.42 16.78
N ALA A 247 -5.36 -15.51 16.01
CA ALA A 247 -5.24 -16.88 16.53
C ALA A 247 -3.79 -17.38 16.73
N TRP A 248 -2.80 -16.73 16.12
CA TRP A 248 -1.38 -17.06 16.27
C TRP A 248 -0.59 -15.88 16.84
N ASP A 249 0.58 -16.13 17.41
CA ASP A 249 1.54 -15.11 17.84
C ASP A 249 2.80 -15.12 16.95
N THR A 250 3.19 -16.31 16.48
CA THR A 250 4.26 -16.50 15.50
C THR A 250 3.87 -17.49 14.41
N ILE A 251 4.51 -17.37 13.25
CA ILE A 251 4.46 -18.34 12.15
C ILE A 251 5.88 -18.85 11.90
N THR A 252 6.06 -20.18 11.90
CA THR A 252 7.34 -20.82 11.58
C THR A 252 7.19 -21.65 10.30
N LEU A 253 8.02 -21.37 9.31
CA LEU A 253 8.18 -22.19 8.11
C LEU A 253 9.42 -23.07 8.27
N ASP A 254 9.28 -24.37 8.06
CA ASP A 254 10.36 -25.36 8.12
C ASP A 254 10.51 -26.04 6.76
N PHE A 255 11.65 -25.83 6.11
CA PHE A 255 12.03 -26.43 4.84
C PHE A 255 13.02 -27.60 5.02
N GLY A 256 13.09 -28.18 6.23
CA GLY A 256 13.96 -29.30 6.55
C GLY A 256 15.44 -28.91 6.53
N GLU A 257 16.26 -29.64 5.76
CA GLU A 257 17.71 -29.39 5.68
C GLU A 257 18.07 -28.05 5.03
N TYR A 258 17.11 -27.40 4.36
CA TYR A 258 17.31 -26.11 3.68
C TYR A 258 17.13 -24.91 4.62
N GLY A 259 16.62 -25.14 5.84
CA GLY A 259 16.49 -24.14 6.89
C GLY A 259 15.05 -23.83 7.26
N HIS A 260 14.89 -22.89 8.18
CA HIS A 260 13.60 -22.46 8.71
C HIS A 260 13.57 -20.94 8.93
N ALA A 261 12.39 -20.35 8.89
CA ALA A 261 12.16 -18.94 9.22
C ALA A 261 11.02 -18.84 10.24
N THR A 262 11.16 -17.94 11.21
CA THR A 262 10.10 -17.66 12.19
C THR A 262 9.81 -16.17 12.21
N PHE A 263 8.54 -15.84 12.09
CA PHE A 263 8.03 -14.47 12.09
C PHE A 263 7.06 -14.27 13.24
N SER A 264 7.06 -13.06 13.78
CA SER A 264 6.15 -12.59 14.79
C SER A 264 5.20 -11.54 14.19
N LYS A 265 4.15 -11.19 14.94
CA LYS A 265 3.24 -10.10 14.54
C LYS A 265 3.92 -8.75 14.35
N SER A 266 5.02 -8.48 15.03
CA SER A 266 5.76 -7.22 14.84
C SER A 266 6.50 -7.15 13.51
N ASP A 267 6.67 -8.28 12.83
CA ASP A 267 7.34 -8.36 11.53
C ASP A 267 6.36 -8.17 10.37
N VAL A 268 5.05 -8.07 10.67
CA VAL A 268 4.00 -7.82 9.69
C VAL A 268 4.01 -6.34 9.31
N ALA A 269 4.06 -6.10 8.00
CA ALA A 269 3.78 -4.81 7.38
C ALA A 269 2.49 -4.92 6.57
N ALA A 270 1.92 -3.77 6.18
CA ALA A 270 0.73 -3.71 5.35
C ALA A 270 0.86 -2.61 4.30
N ASN A 271 0.41 -2.92 3.10
CA ASN A 271 0.33 -1.98 1.99
C ASN A 271 -0.97 -2.22 1.21
N ALA A 272 -1.12 -1.62 0.03
CA ALA A 272 -2.33 -1.74 -0.79
C ALA A 272 -2.59 -3.16 -1.34
N ALA A 273 -1.59 -4.03 -1.37
CA ALA A 273 -1.72 -5.41 -1.82
C ALA A 273 -2.17 -6.37 -0.70
N GLY A 274 -1.96 -6.01 0.57
CA GLY A 274 -2.30 -6.84 1.71
C GLY A 274 -1.29 -6.72 2.85
N LYS A 275 -1.44 -7.61 3.83
CA LYS A 275 -0.47 -7.81 4.91
C LYS A 275 0.62 -8.75 4.42
N TYR A 276 1.87 -8.47 4.77
CA TYR A 276 3.04 -9.28 4.38
C TYR A 276 4.10 -9.24 5.48
N PHE A 277 5.01 -10.21 5.51
CA PHE A 277 6.19 -10.12 6.39
C PHE A 277 7.28 -9.28 5.72
N SER A 278 7.79 -8.27 6.42
CA SER A 278 8.87 -7.42 5.93
C SER A 278 10.23 -7.98 6.36
N TYR A 279 11.09 -8.32 5.39
CA TYR A 279 12.44 -8.85 5.64
C TYR A 279 13.41 -8.56 4.49
N ASP A 280 14.71 -8.50 4.80
CA ASP A 280 15.80 -8.18 3.86
C ASP A 280 16.58 -9.42 3.43
N GLY A 281 15.91 -10.42 2.85
CA GLY A 281 16.54 -11.67 2.39
C GLY A 281 17.40 -12.41 3.43
N ASP A 282 18.02 -13.52 3.01
CA ASP A 282 18.84 -14.40 3.86
C ASP A 282 18.14 -14.76 5.20
N ILE A 283 16.81 -14.97 5.18
CA ILE A 283 16.02 -15.18 6.40
C ILE A 283 16.08 -16.60 6.95
N LEU A 284 16.47 -17.56 6.12
CA LEU A 284 16.53 -18.97 6.51
C LEU A 284 17.68 -19.26 7.48
N GLN A 285 17.31 -19.80 8.64
CA GLN A 285 18.21 -20.27 9.69
C GLN A 285 18.43 -21.79 9.56
N LYS A 286 19.68 -22.24 9.74
CA LYS A 286 20.06 -23.66 9.70
C LYS A 286 20.03 -24.34 11.06
#